data_AF-A0AAU6WU80-F1
#
_entry.id   AF-A0AAU6WU80-F1
#
_cell.length_a   1.000
_cell.length_b   1.000
_cell.length_c   1.000
_cell.angle_alpha   90.00
_cell.angle_beta   90.00
_cell.angle_gamma   90.00
#
_symmetry.space_group_name_H-M   'P 1'
#
loop_
_entity.id
_entity.type
_entity.pdbx_description
1 polymer ?
#
loop_
_entity_poly.entity_id
_entity_poly.type
_entity_poly.pdbx_seq_one_letter_code
_entity_poly.pdbx_strand_id
1 'polypeptide(L)' 'MEIKYDVNGNMTEMPDKTMTIRYNYLNLPSVVDMIIDFPFNVEYSYRADGVKLRKKAPVPLPATTRSPLR' A
#
# COMPACT_ATOMS: atom_id res chain seq x y z
N MET A 1 -17.00 -4.21 -6.70
CA MET A 1 -15.60 -4.01 -7.12
C MET A 1 -14.81 -5.24 -6.73
N GLU A 2 -13.79 -5.60 -7.49
CA GLU A 2 -13.03 -6.84 -7.30
C GLU A 2 -11.68 -6.56 -6.63
N ILE A 3 -11.20 -7.51 -5.82
CA ILE A 3 -9.84 -7.50 -5.28
C ILE A 3 -8.87 -7.88 -6.41
N LYS A 4 -7.83 -7.07 -6.62
CA LYS A 4 -6.84 -7.35 -7.67
C LYS A 4 -5.61 -8.06 -7.11
N TYR A 5 -4.99 -8.86 -7.96
CA TYR A 5 -3.79 -9.62 -7.66
C TYR A 5 -2.73 -9.41 -8.75
N ASP A 6 -1.45 -9.51 -8.36
CA ASP A 6 -0.35 -9.61 -9.32
C ASP A 6 -0.14 -11.06 -9.81
N VAL A 7 0.83 -11.26 -10.71
CA VAL A 7 1.16 -12.57 -11.30
C VAL A 7 1.70 -13.59 -10.29
N ASN A 8 2.19 -13.12 -9.14
CA ASN A 8 2.68 -13.97 -8.05
C ASN A 8 1.56 -14.33 -7.05
N GLY A 9 0.34 -13.83 -7.28
CA GLY A 9 -0.81 -14.04 -6.40
C GLY A 9 -0.85 -13.11 -5.18
N ASN A 10 -0.04 -12.05 -5.16
CA ASN A 10 -0.13 -11.04 -4.10
C ASN A 10 -1.28 -10.07 -4.38
N MET A 11 -2.03 -9.70 -3.35
CA MET A 11 -3.13 -8.75 -3.47
C MET A 11 -2.62 -7.32 -3.66
N THR A 12 -2.90 -6.68 -4.79
CA THR A 12 -2.42 -5.33 -5.11
C THR A 12 -3.43 -4.23 -4.80
N GLU A 13 -4.72 -4.51 -4.89
CA GLU A 13 -5.79 -3.53 -4.67
C GLU A 13 -7.00 -4.16 -3.96
N MET A 14 -7.55 -3.43 -2.98
CA MET A 14 -8.77 -3.76 -2.25
C MET A 14 -9.70 -2.53 -2.29
N PRO A 15 -10.54 -2.40 -3.34
CA PRO A 15 -11.26 -1.16 -3.63
C PRO A 15 -12.34 -0.78 -2.59
N ASP A 16 -12.96 -1.77 -1.96
CA ASP A 16 -13.92 -1.59 -0.87
C ASP A 16 -13.31 -0.90 0.36
N LYS A 17 -11.99 -1.02 0.54
CA LYS A 17 -11.23 -0.38 1.61
C LYS A 17 -10.32 0.74 1.12
N THR A 18 -10.45 1.12 -0.15
CA THR A 18 -9.60 2.12 -0.83
C THR A 18 -8.12 1.94 -0.48
N MET A 19 -7.66 0.69 -0.56
CA MET A 19 -6.33 0.28 -0.13
C MET A 19 -5.54 -0.32 -1.29
N THR A 20 -4.26 0.01 -1.37
CA THR A 20 -3.31 -0.59 -2.31
C THR A 20 -2.08 -1.11 -1.58
N ILE A 21 -1.51 -2.20 -2.07
CA ILE A 21 -0.33 -2.83 -1.46
C ILE A 21 0.75 -3.00 -2.53
N ARG A 22 1.96 -2.58 -2.18
CA ARG A 22 3.19 -2.81 -2.95
C ARG A 22 4.04 -3.83 -2.22
N TYR A 23 4.74 -4.66 -2.99
CA TYR A 23 5.56 -5.76 -2.48
C TYR A 23 7.02 -5.56 -2.85
N ASN A 24 7.91 -6.19 -2.08
CA ASN A 24 9.32 -6.32 -2.44
C ASN A 24 9.58 -7.63 -3.23
N TYR A 25 10.84 -7.87 -3.61
CA TYR A 25 11.26 -9.07 -4.35
C TYR A 25 11.01 -10.41 -3.61
N LEU A 26 10.71 -10.39 -2.31
CA LEU A 26 10.35 -11.56 -1.51
C LEU A 26 8.84 -11.75 -1.38
N ASN A 27 8.03 -11.02 -2.15
CA ASN A 27 6.56 -10.98 -2.02
C ASN A 27 6.08 -10.55 -0.62
N LEU A 28 6.87 -9.72 0.07
CA LEU A 28 6.49 -9.15 1.37
C LEU A 28 5.97 -7.71 1.20
N PRO A 29 4.90 -7.29 1.89
CA PRO A 29 4.35 -5.94 1.76
C PRO A 29 5.39 -4.88 2.11
N SER A 30 5.81 -4.06 1.16
CA SER A 30 6.77 -2.97 1.38
C SER A 30 6.08 -1.66 1.74
N VAL A 31 4.94 -1.37 1.07
CA VAL A 31 4.13 -0.19 1.36
C VAL A 31 2.65 -0.54 1.27
N VAL A 32 1.88 -0.07 2.25
CA VAL A 32 0.42 -0.13 2.25
C VAL A 32 -0.10 1.30 2.25
N ASP A 33 -0.82 1.67 1.20
CA ASP A 33 -1.46 2.98 1.08
C ASP A 33 -2.95 2.80 1.40
N MET A 34 -3.47 3.60 2.33
CA MET A 34 -4.88 3.65 2.70
C MET A 34 -5.43 5.02 2.33
N ILE A 35 -6.44 5.04 1.47
CA ILE A 35 -7.00 6.26 0.87
C ILE A 35 -8.44 6.42 1.34
N ILE A 36 -8.65 6.45 2.66
CA ILE A 36 -9.95 6.72 3.28
C ILE A 36 -9.79 7.85 4.30
N ASP A 37 -10.72 8.80 4.28
CA ASP A 37 -10.86 9.99 5.16
C ASP A 37 -9.58 10.85 5.35
N PHE A 38 -8.55 10.27 5.96
CA PHE A 38 -7.21 10.83 6.12
C PHE A 38 -6.22 9.87 5.46
N PRO A 39 -5.85 10.09 4.18
CA PRO A 39 -5.02 9.14 3.47
C PRO A 39 -3.63 9.07 4.11
N PHE A 40 -3.12 7.86 4.32
CA PHE A 40 -1.80 7.62 4.88
C PHE A 40 -1.16 6.40 4.26
N ASN A 41 0.16 6.29 4.39
CA ASN A 41 0.88 5.07 4.05
C ASN A 41 1.63 4.49 5.24
N VAL A 42 1.82 3.17 5.22
CA VAL A 42 2.65 2.44 6.16
C VAL A 42 3.74 1.72 5.38
N GLU A 43 4.99 1.98 5.73
CA GLU A 43 6.14 1.31 5.13
C GLU A 43 6.71 0.24 6.05
N TYR A 44 7.14 -0.86 5.44
CA TYR A 44 7.80 -1.95 6.13
C TYR A 44 9.17 -2.23 5.50
N SER A 45 10.13 -2.58 6.35
CA SER A 45 11.43 -3.09 5.90
C SER A 45 11.67 -4.47 6.48
N TYR A 46 12.31 -5.31 5.68
CA TYR A 46 12.60 -6.70 6.01
C TYR A 46 14.07 -6.98 5.77
N ARG A 47 14.60 -7.95 6.49
CA ARG A 47 15.86 -8.61 6.14
C ARG A 47 15.69 -9.45 4.87
N ALA A 48 16.81 -9.85 4.28
CA ALA A 48 16.84 -10.73 3.11
C ALA A 48 16.28 -12.15 3.39
N ASP A 49 16.21 -12.57 4.66
CA ASP A 49 15.60 -13.83 5.09
C ASP A 49 14.10 -13.70 5.42
N GLY A 50 13.49 -12.53 5.17
CA GLY A 50 12.06 -12.29 5.35
C GLY A 50 11.65 -11.83 6.76
N VAL A 51 12.58 -11.70 7.71
CA VAL A 51 12.26 -11.18 9.04
C VAL A 51 11.93 -9.69 8.96
N LYS A 52 10.76 -9.28 9.49
CA LYS A 52 10.35 -7.88 9.58
C LYS A 52 11.24 -7.13 10.56
N LEU A 53 11.91 -6.06 10.09
CA LEU A 53 12.78 -5.21 10.89
C LEU A 53 12.05 -4.01 11.47
N ARG A 54 11.20 -3.37 10.66
CA ARG A 54 10.56 -2.10 11.03
C ARG A 54 9.20 -1.95 10.38
N LYS A 55 8.28 -1.33 11.13
CA LYS A 55 7.10 -0.64 10.64
C LYS A 55 7.35 0.84 10.84
N LYS A 56 7.40 1.64 9.78
CA LYS A 56 7.43 3.09 9.90
C LYS A 56 6.06 3.60 10.33
N ALA A 57 6.04 4.67 11.13
CA ALA A 57 4.79 5.31 11.52
C ALA A 57 4.01 5.75 10.27
N PRO A 58 2.66 5.73 10.31
CA PRO A 58 1.86 6.23 9.22
C PRO A 58 2.27 7.65 8.82
N VAL A 59 2.58 7.86 7.55
CA VAL A 59 2.84 9.21 7.03
C VAL A 59 1.59 9.66 6.27
N PRO A 60 1.06 10.85 6.56
CA PRO A 60 -0.04 11.40 5.78
C PRO A 60 0.34 11.49 4.31
N LEU A 61 -0.50 10.96 3.44
CA LEU A 61 -0.34 11.13 2.00
C LEU A 61 -0.78 12.56 1.63
N PRO A 62 -0.06 13.22 0.70
CA PRO A 62 -0.52 14.51 0.20
C PRO A 62 -1.92 14.35 -0.40
N ALA A 63 -2.86 15.18 0.04
CA ALA A 63 -4.20 15.20 -0.53
C ALA A 63 -4.06 15.46 -2.04
N THR A 64 -4.44 14.48 -2.87
CA THR A 64 -4.47 14.66 -4.32
C THR A 64 -5.47 15.78 -4.60
N THR A 65 -5.00 16.95 -4.99
CA THR A 65 -5.85 18.04 -5.49
C THR A 65 -6.59 17.48 -6.69
N ARG A 66 -7.87 17.15 -6.52
CA ARG A 66 -8.73 16.78 -7.66
C ARG A 66 -8.69 17.96 -8.62
N SER A 67 -8.03 17.80 -9.77
CA SER A 67 -8.08 18.80 -10.84
C SER A 67 -9.56 19.05 -11.15
N PRO A 68 -10.04 20.31 -11.14
CA PRO A 68 -11.41 20.56 -11.56
C PRO A 68 -11.53 20.12 -13.01
N LEU A 69 -12.51 19.25 -13.27
CA LEU A 69 -12.95 18.89 -14.62
C LEU A 69 -13.20 20.20 -15.40
N ARG A 70 -12.48 20.38 -16.50
CA ARG A 70 -12.84 21.35 -17.55
C ARG A 70 -13.78 20.68 -18.54
#